data_AF-M9TNR9-F1
#
_entry.id   AF-M9TNR9-F1
#
_cell.length_a   1.000
_cell.length_b   1.000
_cell.length_c   1.000
_cell.angle_alpha   90.00
_cell.angle_beta   90.00
_cell.angle_gamma   90.00
#
_symmetry.space_group_name_H-M   'P 1'
#
loop_
_entity.id
_entity.type
_entity.pdbx_description
1 polymer ?
#
loop_
_entity_poly.entity_id
_entity_poly.type
_entity_poly.pdbx_seq_one_letter_code
_entity_poly.pdbx_strand_id
1 'polypeptide(L)'
;SFGPFVIPNPKISERDLVVPVLQLFQKEWNDIKNKIVKCDGKPIISIDTINYNVFKECVDNDLVDILNDISACTNNPEIIKLLKKKNKFYSVVLMHKRGNPHTMDKLTNYDNLV
;
A
#
# COMPACT_ATOMS: atom_id res chain seq x y z
N SER A 1 -11.38 0.99 1.31
CA SER A 1 -11.84 -0.32 0.78
C SER A 1 -12.27 -0.13 -0.66
N PHE A 2 -11.91 -1.07 -1.53
CA PHE A 2 -12.27 -1.08 -2.95
C PHE A 2 -13.25 -2.22 -3.31
N GLY A 3 -13.91 -2.82 -2.32
CA GLY A 3 -14.98 -3.79 -2.56
C GLY A 3 -16.21 -3.17 -3.23
N PRO A 4 -17.07 -3.97 -3.90
CA PRO A 4 -18.20 -3.46 -4.68
C PRO A 4 -19.17 -2.66 -3.82
N PHE A 5 -19.58 -1.50 -4.36
CA PHE A 5 -20.53 -0.55 -3.77
C PHE A 5 -20.14 0.04 -2.40
N VAL A 6 -18.90 -0.13 -1.95
CA VAL A 6 -18.45 0.39 -0.65
C VAL A 6 -18.31 1.91 -0.69
N ILE A 7 -18.91 2.56 0.31
CA ILE A 7 -18.69 3.97 0.61
C ILE A 7 -17.68 4.06 1.77
N PRO A 8 -16.48 4.65 1.57
CA PRO A 8 -15.52 4.83 2.65
C PRO A 8 -16.09 5.67 3.79
N ASN A 9 -15.65 5.39 5.03
CA ASN A 9 -16.03 6.21 6.17
C ASN A 9 -15.42 7.62 6.01
N PRO A 10 -16.23 8.69 5.95
CA PRO A 10 -15.72 10.04 5.73
C PRO A 10 -15.10 10.68 6.99
N LYS A 11 -15.28 10.07 8.17
CA LYS A 11 -14.87 10.65 9.46
C LYS A 11 -13.39 10.41 9.80
N ILE A 12 -12.75 9.44 9.16
CA ILE A 12 -11.35 9.09 9.41
C ILE A 12 -10.66 8.84 8.07
N SER A 13 -9.46 9.39 7.92
CA SER A 13 -8.70 9.26 6.68
C SER A 13 -8.06 7.87 6.57
N GLU A 14 -7.74 7.45 5.34
CA GLU A 14 -6.93 6.24 5.09
C GLU A 14 -5.61 6.29 5.88
N ARG A 15 -4.93 7.44 5.83
CA ARG A 15 -3.67 7.69 6.53
C ARG A 15 -3.80 7.40 8.03
N ASP A 16 -4.83 7.94 8.66
CA ASP A 16 -5.02 7.82 10.12
C ASP A 16 -5.46 6.42 10.54
N LEU A 17 -5.99 5.60 9.61
CA LEU A 17 -6.23 4.19 9.86
C LEU A 17 -4.94 3.35 9.80
N VAL A 18 -4.08 3.60 8.80
CA VAL A 18 -2.98 2.68 8.49
C VAL A 18 -1.66 3.04 9.18
N VAL A 19 -1.30 4.33 9.22
CA VAL A 19 0.01 4.77 9.70
C VAL A 19 0.22 4.44 11.19
N PRO A 20 -0.75 4.69 12.10
CA PRO A 20 -0.58 4.32 13.50
C PRO A 20 -0.38 2.82 13.72
N VAL A 21 -1.06 1.97 12.93
CA VAL A 21 -0.91 0.51 13.00
C VAL A 21 0.49 0.09 12.58
N LEU A 22 1.01 0.64 11.48
CA LEU A 22 2.36 0.36 11.00
C LEU A 22 3.43 0.83 11.98
N GLN A 23 3.25 2.02 12.57
CA GLN A 23 4.15 2.54 13.60
C GLN A 23 4.17 1.66 14.85
N LEU A 24 2.99 1.22 15.30
CA LEU A 24 2.88 0.31 16.44
C LEU A 24 3.59 -1.02 16.13
N PHE A 25 3.34 -1.62 14.97
CA PHE A 25 4.03 -2.85 14.55
C PHE A 25 5.55 -2.68 14.53
N GLN A 26 6.05 -1.58 13.96
CA GLN A 26 7.49 -1.31 13.91
C GLN A 26 8.08 -1.21 15.32
N LYS A 27 7.39 -0.52 16.24
CA LYS A 27 7.78 -0.41 17.65
C LYS A 27 7.85 -1.79 18.31
N GLU A 28 6.75 -2.55 18.26
CA GLU A 28 6.66 -3.87 18.91
C GLU A 28 7.71 -4.85 18.36
N TRP A 29 7.97 -4.81 17.04
CA TRP A 29 9.03 -5.62 16.44
C TRP A 29 10.42 -5.27 16.96
N ASN A 30 10.73 -3.97 17.09
CA ASN A 30 12.01 -3.52 17.62
C ASN A 30 12.19 -3.92 19.09
N ASP A 31 11.13 -3.84 19.89
CA ASP A 31 11.14 -4.24 21.30
C ASP A 31 11.42 -5.74 21.47
N ILE A 32 10.89 -6.58 20.57
CA ILE A 32 11.20 -8.02 20.53
C ILE A 32 12.63 -8.27 20.08
N LYS A 33 13.06 -7.63 18.98
CA LYS A 33 14.41 -7.79 18.40
C LYS A 33 15.51 -7.51 19.43
N ASN A 34 15.30 -6.53 20.30
CA ASN A 34 16.26 -6.18 21.35
C ASN A 34 16.35 -7.21 22.49
N LYS A 35 15.40 -8.15 22.58
CA LYS A 35 15.32 -9.17 23.65
C LYS A 35 15.77 -10.56 23.20
N ILE A 36 16.03 -10.78 21.90
CA ILE A 36 16.37 -12.09 21.35
C ILE A 36 17.66 -12.07 20.52
N VAL A 37 18.43 -13.16 20.60
CA VAL A 37 19.79 -13.26 20.03
C VAL A 37 19.79 -13.40 18.50
N LYS A 38 18.70 -13.91 17.91
CA LYS A 38 18.54 -14.07 16.45
C LYS A 38 17.13 -13.66 16.05
N CYS A 39 17.00 -12.77 15.08
CA CYS A 39 15.72 -12.16 14.71
C CYS A 39 15.67 -11.94 13.19
N ASP A 40 15.49 -13.05 12.46
CA ASP A 40 15.49 -13.05 10.99
C ASP A 40 14.08 -13.28 10.43
N GLY A 41 13.08 -13.36 11.31
CA GLY A 41 11.69 -13.70 10.97
C GLY A 41 10.79 -12.49 10.75
N LYS A 42 11.32 -11.30 10.46
CA LYS A 42 10.47 -10.12 10.22
C LYS A 42 9.64 -10.36 8.96
N PRO A 43 8.30 -10.27 9.02
CA PRO A 43 7.50 -10.39 7.82
C PRO A 43 7.73 -9.18 6.91
N ILE A 44 7.65 -9.41 5.60
CA ILE A 44 7.60 -8.35 4.59
C ILE A 44 6.25 -7.64 4.72
N ILE A 45 6.26 -6.32 4.69
CA ILE A 45 5.05 -5.50 4.80
C ILE A 45 4.71 -4.88 3.45
N SER A 46 3.54 -5.23 2.92
CA SER A 46 2.95 -4.60 1.73
C SER A 46 1.83 -3.66 2.15
N ILE A 47 1.78 -2.46 1.57
CA ILE A 47 0.65 -1.54 1.74
C ILE A 47 -0.17 -1.47 0.46
N ASP A 48 -1.46 -1.77 0.58
CA ASP A 48 -2.45 -1.60 -0.49
C ASP A 48 -2.95 -0.15 -0.48
N THR A 49 -2.38 0.66 -1.35
CA THR A 49 -2.76 2.07 -1.51
C THR A 49 -2.45 2.55 -2.91
N ILE A 50 -3.26 3.50 -3.39
CA ILE A 50 -3.02 4.29 -4.61
C ILE A 50 -2.66 5.74 -4.28
N ASN A 51 -2.48 6.05 -2.99
CA ASN A 51 -2.31 7.39 -2.46
C ASN A 51 -0.82 7.72 -2.28
N TYR A 52 -0.36 8.70 -3.06
CA TYR A 52 1.03 9.17 -3.03
C TYR A 52 1.49 9.60 -1.62
N ASN A 53 0.66 10.37 -0.90
CA ASN A 53 1.06 10.92 0.40
C ASN A 53 1.16 9.83 1.48
N VAL A 54 0.25 8.85 1.45
CA VAL A 54 0.28 7.70 2.37
C VAL A 54 1.53 6.86 2.11
N PHE A 55 1.81 6.50 0.85
CA PHE A 55 3.00 5.72 0.52
C PHE A 55 4.29 6.50 0.82
N LYS A 56 4.32 7.81 0.52
CA LYS A 56 5.45 8.69 0.87
C LYS A 56 5.75 8.65 2.36
N GLU A 57 4.74 8.82 3.21
CA GLU A 57 4.92 8.77 4.66
C GLU A 57 5.43 7.40 5.12
N CYS A 58 4.91 6.30 4.54
CA CYS A 58 5.37 4.95 4.87
C CYS A 58 6.84 4.71 4.49
N VAL A 59 7.25 5.18 3.31
CA VAL A 59 8.62 5.05 2.79
C VAL A 59 9.57 5.98 3.55
N ASP A 60 9.15 7.16 3.98
CA ASP A 60 9.94 8.10 4.79
C ASP A 60 10.20 7.60 6.22
N ASN A 61 9.31 6.77 6.76
CA ASN A 61 9.42 6.21 8.11
C ASN A 61 9.85 4.71 8.13
N ASP A 62 10.26 4.15 6.98
CA ASP A 62 10.67 2.75 6.83
C ASP A 62 9.65 1.73 7.38
N LEU A 63 8.37 1.98 7.10
CA LEU A 63 7.24 1.19 7.60
C LEU A 63 6.87 0.01 6.69
N VAL A 64 7.24 0.06 5.41
CA VAL A 64 6.79 -0.89 4.38
C VAL A 64 7.93 -1.27 3.44
N ASP A 65 7.73 -2.38 2.73
CA ASP A 65 8.68 -2.96 1.77
C ASP A 65 8.09 -3.00 0.35
N ILE A 66 6.77 -3.12 0.22
CA ILE A 66 6.07 -3.28 -1.06
C ILE A 66 4.91 -2.28 -1.18
N LEU A 67 4.79 -1.66 -2.37
CA LEU A 67 3.58 -0.98 -2.81
C LEU A 67 2.66 -1.98 -3.52
N ASN A 68 1.43 -2.14 -3.07
CA ASN A 68 0.39 -2.82 -3.83
C ASN A 68 -0.57 -1.77 -4.40
N ASP A 69 -0.35 -1.38 -5.67
CA ASP A 69 -1.15 -0.35 -6.32
C ASP A 69 -2.19 -1.00 -7.25
N ILE A 70 -3.44 -1.01 -6.80
CA ILE A 70 -4.56 -1.61 -7.53
C ILE A 70 -4.93 -0.87 -8.83
N SER A 71 -4.31 0.28 -9.10
CA SER A 71 -4.47 1.06 -10.32
C SER A 71 -3.30 0.86 -11.29
N ALA A 72 -2.33 -0.01 -10.97
CA ALA A 72 -1.07 -0.12 -11.70
C ALA A 72 -0.34 1.23 -11.81
N CYS A 73 -0.34 2.00 -10.71
CA CYS A 73 0.25 3.33 -10.60
C CYS A 73 -0.36 4.39 -11.55
N THR A 74 -1.53 4.12 -12.14
CA THR A 74 -2.19 5.08 -13.06
C THR A 74 -2.98 6.16 -12.33
N ASN A 75 -3.43 5.93 -11.09
CA ASN A 75 -4.12 6.94 -10.30
C ASN A 75 -3.22 8.14 -9.99
N ASN A 76 -1.95 7.89 -9.67
CA ASN A 76 -0.94 8.92 -9.51
C ASN A 76 0.45 8.38 -9.91
N PRO A 77 0.89 8.60 -11.17
CA PRO A 77 2.17 8.09 -11.66
C PRO A 77 3.41 8.59 -10.89
N GLU A 78 3.30 9.71 -10.17
CA GLU A 78 4.40 10.23 -9.35
C GLU A 78 4.79 9.27 -8.22
N ILE A 79 3.89 8.36 -7.81
CA ILE A 79 4.17 7.35 -6.78
C ILE A 79 5.34 6.44 -7.16
N ILE A 80 5.59 6.25 -8.46
CA ILE A 80 6.72 5.47 -8.99
C ILE A 80 8.06 6.07 -8.54
N LYS A 81 8.15 7.40 -8.40
CA LYS A 81 9.38 8.07 -7.92
C LYS A 81 9.73 7.68 -6.48
N LEU A 82 8.74 7.26 -5.68
CA LEU A 82 8.94 6.81 -4.31
C LEU A 82 9.46 5.37 -4.22
N LEU A 83 9.33 4.57 -5.28
CA LEU A 83 9.85 3.20 -5.33
C LEU A 83 11.38 3.14 -5.35
N LYS A 84 12.06 4.27 -5.57
CA LYS A 84 13.52 4.39 -5.55
C LYS A 84 13.95 5.54 -4.66
N LYS A 85 14.67 5.23 -3.59
CA LYS A 85 15.47 6.18 -2.80
C LYS A 85 16.96 5.98 -3.08
N LYS A 86 17.80 6.89 -2.57
CA LYS A 86 19.26 6.88 -2.81
C LYS A 86 19.90 5.49 -2.64
N ASN A 87 19.57 4.78 -1.57
CA ASN A 87 20.14 3.47 -1.23
C ASN A 87 19.09 2.37 -0.98
N LYS A 88 17.83 2.57 -1.38
CA LYS A 88 16.74 1.62 -1.12
C LYS A 88 15.78 1.56 -2.31
N PHE A 89 15.43 0.34 -2.70
CA PHE A 89 14.43 0.05 -3.71
C PHE A 89 13.25 -0.66 -3.06
N TYR A 90 12.05 -0.37 -3.54
CA TYR A 90 10.81 -1.00 -3.10
C TYR A 90 10.22 -1.79 -4.26
N SER A 91 9.66 -2.96 -3.96
CA SER A 91 8.92 -3.74 -4.95
C SER A 91 7.52 -3.16 -5.13
N VAL A 92 6.91 -3.43 -6.28
CA VAL A 92 5.55 -2.98 -6.59
C VAL A 92 4.73 -4.11 -7.22
N VAL A 93 3.47 -4.21 -6.81
CA VAL A 93 2.44 -5.02 -7.47
C VAL A 93 1.58 -4.08 -8.32
N LEU A 94 1.42 -4.43 -9.60
CA LEU A 94 0.59 -3.70 -10.56
C LEU A 94 -0.64 -4.54 -10.86
N MET A 95 -1.83 -4.02 -10.57
CA MET A 95 -3.09 -4.71 -10.83
C MET A 95 -3.89 -4.02 -11.94
N HIS A 96 -4.52 -4.81 -12.81
CA HIS A 96 -5.47 -4.31 -13.79
C HIS A 96 -6.87 -4.14 -13.14
N LYS A 97 -7.50 -2.99 -13.34
CA LYS A 97 -8.92 -2.74 -13.03
C LYS A 97 -9.52 -1.71 -13.99
N ARG A 98 -10.84 -1.69 -14.13
CA ARG A 98 -11.58 -0.62 -14.84
C ARG A 98 -12.59 0.02 -13.91
N GLY A 99 -12.65 1.36 -13.90
CA GLY A 99 -13.57 2.12 -13.06
C GLY A 99 -13.22 2.13 -11.57
N ASN A 100 -14.28 2.22 -10.76
CA ASN A 100 -14.25 2.35 -9.30
C ASN A 100 -15.26 1.38 -8.65
N PRO A 101 -15.33 1.31 -7.30
CA PRO A 101 -16.23 0.38 -6.59
C PRO A 101 -17.71 0.39 -7.01
N HIS A 102 -18.21 1.49 -7.59
CA HIS A 102 -19.60 1.62 -8.03
C HIS A 102 -19.81 1.37 -9.52
N THR A 103 -18.74 1.26 -10.31
CA THR A 103 -18.80 1.13 -11.78
C THR A 103 -18.06 -0.08 -12.34
N MET A 104 -17.13 -0.68 -11.59
CA MET A 104 -16.28 -1.77 -12.07
C MET A 104 -17.08 -2.99 -12.54
N ASP A 105 -18.23 -3.27 -11.91
CA ASP A 105 -19.10 -4.40 -12.29
C ASP A 105 -19.82 -4.19 -13.63
N LYS A 106 -19.85 -2.96 -14.15
CA LYS A 106 -20.46 -2.60 -15.44
C LYS A 106 -19.45 -2.46 -16.57
N LEU A 107 -18.16 -2.31 -16.25
CA LEU A 107 -17.08 -2.10 -17.23
C LEU A 107 -16.41 -3.42 -17.62
N THR A 108 -17.22 -4.40 -18.01
CA THR A 108 -16.82 -5.81 -18.19
C THR A 108 -16.66 -6.24 -19.65
N ASN A 109 -16.87 -5.33 -20.60
CA ASN A 109 -16.69 -5.62 -22.03
C ASN A 109 -15.20 -5.51 -22.44
N TYR A 110 -14.63 -6.57 -23.01
CA TYR A 110 -13.29 -6.62 -23.59
C TYR A 110 -13.37 -7.23 -24.99
N ASP A 111 -12.65 -6.67 -25.95
CA ASP A 111 -12.60 -7.22 -27.31
C ASP A 111 -11.92 -8.59 -27.31
N ASN A 112 -10.81 -8.71 -26.58
CA ASN A 112 -10.19 -9.96 -26.17
C ASN A 112 -9.70 -9.79 -24.72
N LEU A 113 -10.12 -10.70 -23.85
CA LEU A 113 -9.85 -10.61 -22.41
C LEU A 113 -8.41 -11.01 -22.04
N VAL A 114 -7.75 -11.85 -22.85
CA VAL A 114 -6.43 -12.45 -22.56
C VAL A 114 -5.40 -12.04 -23.59
#